data_AF-A0AAD8AGB3-F1
#
_entry.id   AF-A0AAD8AGB3-F1
#
_cell.length_a   1.000
_cell.length_b   1.000
_cell.length_c   1.000
_cell.angle_alpha   90.00
_cell.angle_beta   90.00
_cell.angle_gamma   90.00
#
_symmetry.space_group_name_H-M   'P 1'
#
loop_
_entity.id
_entity.type
_entity.pdbx_description
1 polymer ?
#
loop_
_entity_poly.entity_id
_entity_poly.type
_entity_poly.pdbx_seq_one_letter_code
_entity_poly.pdbx_strand_id
1 'polypeptide(L)'
;MFRIVNSIRIAANSQHIKEKVKKLPNINKWRLNSTSLLVNEVKKQEICFGQKCYVSNKQETCFTRISIQQLWCSLEKKKFHTSPVRNVPPVFLLLIKPLGKIAAIVFGKTIKVWWLKLPPERRETIRLGVRKNRWKFYTIFGLIPSGFLLYYVAHLEENPITGRRRFIIVSEEQMMNFAQLELEAQIEAHQGNFLPPSHPAFKRVTNVCNRLLKSNRDMKQIQSRKWLVTVVDEPSVKNAFVLPTGHIFMFTGLLSECMNDDQLSIILAHEMSHVILNHSAEQISNLGFLDMILVIPFLLIWVVLPDAAAAITHWVSDYLSRLMFHLPFSRALETEADTFGLQLAAR
;
A
#
# COMPACT_ATOMS: atom_id res chain seq x y z
N MET A 1 -2.23 7.45 -5.27
CA MET A 1 -3.14 7.78 -6.39
C MET A 1 -2.60 8.41 -7.67
N PHE A 2 -1.77 9.47 -7.66
CA PHE A 2 -1.19 10.11 -8.87
C PHE A 2 -0.39 9.18 -9.82
N ARG A 3 -0.23 7.90 -9.46
CA ARG A 3 0.79 6.97 -9.96
C ARG A 3 0.14 5.76 -10.64
N ILE A 4 -1.14 5.48 -10.36
CA ILE A 4 -1.96 4.56 -11.17
C ILE A 4 -2.36 5.23 -12.50
N VAL A 5 -2.74 6.51 -12.46
CA VAL A 5 -3.08 7.31 -13.67
C VAL A 5 -1.92 7.37 -14.67
N ASN A 6 -0.69 7.64 -14.21
CA ASN A 6 0.48 7.67 -15.10
C ASN A 6 0.85 6.28 -15.64
N SER A 7 0.55 5.20 -14.91
CA SER A 7 0.79 3.84 -15.38
C SER A 7 -0.19 3.43 -16.49
N ILE A 8 -1.44 3.90 -16.42
CA ILE A 8 -2.43 3.75 -17.50
C ILE A 8 -2.00 4.54 -18.75
N ARG A 9 -1.46 5.76 -18.58
CA ARG A 9 -0.93 6.59 -19.68
C ARG A 9 0.26 5.94 -20.42
N ILE A 10 1.14 5.23 -19.71
CA ILE A 10 2.29 4.54 -20.32
C ILE A 10 1.86 3.24 -21.03
N ALA A 11 0.84 2.53 -20.52
CA ALA A 11 0.28 1.37 -21.21
C ALA A 11 -0.50 1.74 -22.49
N ALA A 12 -1.18 2.90 -22.50
CA ALA A 12 -1.92 3.40 -23.65
C ALA A 12 -1.02 3.89 -24.81
N ASN A 13 0.22 4.29 -24.53
CA ASN A 13 1.14 4.82 -25.56
C ASN A 13 1.87 3.73 -26.37
N SER A 14 1.50 2.46 -26.19
CA SER A 14 1.90 1.35 -27.06
C SER A 14 1.26 1.40 -28.47
N GLN A 15 0.50 2.45 -28.81
CA GLN A 15 0.05 2.69 -30.18
C GLN A 15 1.19 3.10 -31.13
N HIS A 16 2.30 3.63 -30.61
CA HIS A 16 3.43 4.04 -31.46
C HIS A 16 4.24 2.86 -32.02
N ILE A 17 4.01 1.63 -31.53
CA ILE A 17 4.62 0.40 -32.06
C ILE A 17 3.75 -0.22 -33.18
N LYS A 18 2.45 0.12 -33.27
CA LYS A 18 1.57 -0.38 -34.34
C LYS A 18 1.80 0.30 -35.70
N GLU A 19 2.45 1.46 -35.74
CA GLU A 19 2.79 2.13 -37.01
C GLU A 19 4.05 1.59 -37.69
N LYS A 20 4.95 0.90 -36.98
CA LYS A 20 6.16 0.31 -37.58
C LYS A 20 5.96 -1.08 -38.20
N VAL A 21 4.81 -1.73 -37.96
CA VAL A 21 4.48 -3.05 -38.55
C VAL A 21 3.70 -2.92 -39.88
N LYS A 22 3.33 -1.71 -40.30
CA LYS A 22 2.64 -1.45 -41.59
C LYS A 22 3.58 -1.40 -42.82
N LYS A 23 4.86 -1.75 -42.68
CA LYS A 23 5.85 -1.77 -43.78
C LYS A 23 6.40 -3.18 -44.02
N LEU A 24 5.55 -4.13 -44.41
CA LEU A 24 6.00 -5.33 -45.14
C LEU A 24 4.96 -5.65 -46.23
N PRO A 25 5.39 -6.00 -47.47
CA PRO A 25 4.53 -5.97 -48.64
C PRO A 25 3.70 -7.24 -48.83
N ASN A 26 2.53 -7.01 -49.45
CA ASN A 26 1.59 -7.94 -50.10
C ASN A 26 2.17 -9.27 -50.61
N ILE A 27 1.56 -10.39 -50.19
CA ILE A 27 1.35 -11.55 -51.07
C ILE A 27 -0.07 -12.09 -50.85
N ASN A 28 -0.91 -11.88 -51.87
CA ASN A 28 -2.19 -12.54 -52.08
C ASN A 28 -2.00 -13.70 -53.09
N LYS A 29 -2.93 -14.67 -53.01
CA LYS A 29 -3.19 -15.85 -53.88
C LYS A 29 -2.55 -17.17 -53.41
N TRP A 30 -3.38 -18.16 -53.07
CA TRP A 30 -3.98 -19.13 -54.00
C TRP A 30 -5.22 -19.80 -53.38
N ARG A 31 -6.11 -20.28 -54.25
CA ARG A 31 -7.47 -20.82 -54.03
C ARG A 31 -7.48 -22.31 -54.41
N LEU A 32 -8.52 -23.04 -53.95
CA LEU A 32 -9.01 -24.40 -54.30
C LEU A 32 -8.54 -25.52 -53.35
N ASN A 33 -9.26 -26.62 -53.11
CA ASN A 33 -10.68 -26.97 -52.89
C ASN A 33 -10.70 -28.49 -52.64
N SER A 34 -11.66 -29.01 -51.84
CA SER A 34 -12.09 -30.43 -51.69
C SER A 34 -11.07 -31.43 -51.08
N THR A 35 -11.38 -32.39 -50.19
CA THR A 35 -12.48 -33.37 -50.05
C THR A 35 -12.57 -33.86 -48.59
N SER A 36 -13.69 -33.72 -47.86
CA SER A 36 -14.67 -34.77 -47.49
C SER A 36 -14.14 -36.16 -47.06
N LEU A 37 -14.34 -36.57 -45.79
CA LEU A 37 -15.24 -37.67 -45.36
C LEU A 37 -14.91 -38.22 -43.94
N LEU A 38 -15.95 -38.19 -43.09
CA LEU A 38 -16.38 -39.18 -42.08
C LEU A 38 -15.49 -39.54 -40.87
N VAL A 39 -15.79 -38.92 -39.74
CA VAL A 39 -16.51 -39.51 -38.58
C VAL A 39 -16.47 -41.05 -38.47
N ASN A 40 -15.75 -41.60 -37.48
CA ASN A 40 -16.34 -42.25 -36.30
C ASN A 40 -15.31 -42.78 -35.29
N GLU A 41 -15.53 -42.32 -34.07
CA GLU A 41 -15.43 -42.94 -32.74
C GLU A 41 -15.19 -44.47 -32.65
N VAL A 42 -14.62 -44.87 -31.50
CA VAL A 42 -14.85 -46.13 -30.73
C VAL A 42 -13.61 -47.01 -30.43
N LYS A 43 -13.35 -47.08 -29.11
CA LYS A 43 -12.79 -48.17 -28.27
C LYS A 43 -11.30 -48.56 -28.35
N LYS A 44 -10.66 -48.37 -27.19
CA LYS A 44 -9.60 -49.23 -26.65
C LYS A 44 -9.99 -50.70 -26.79
N GLN A 45 -9.12 -51.50 -27.40
CA GLN A 45 -9.08 -52.94 -27.20
C GLN A 45 -7.61 -53.37 -27.14
N GLU A 46 -7.24 -53.94 -25.99
CA GLU A 46 -6.03 -54.74 -25.83
C GLU A 46 -6.26 -56.08 -26.54
N ILE A 47 -5.28 -56.51 -27.34
CA ILE A 47 -5.31 -57.84 -27.96
C ILE A 47 -3.94 -58.48 -27.75
N CYS A 48 -3.94 -59.58 -26.99
CA CYS A 48 -2.82 -60.49 -26.81
C CYS A 48 -3.03 -61.74 -27.67
N PHE A 49 -1.97 -62.24 -28.31
CA PHE A 49 -1.91 -63.58 -28.91
C PHE A 49 -0.51 -64.21 -28.69
N GLY A 50 -0.48 -65.45 -28.21
CA GLY A 50 0.60 -66.44 -28.40
C GLY A 50 2.03 -66.06 -27.97
N GLN A 51 2.46 -66.59 -26.81
CA GLN A 51 3.85 -66.69 -26.29
C GLN A 51 4.89 -65.70 -26.87
N LYS A 52 4.75 -64.43 -26.51
CA LYS A 52 5.83 -63.48 -26.10
C LYS A 52 5.23 -62.07 -26.01
N CYS A 53 5.25 -61.49 -24.81
CA CYS A 53 5.01 -60.07 -24.63
C CYS A 53 6.24 -59.31 -25.12
N TYR A 54 6.11 -58.60 -26.24
CA TYR A 54 7.15 -57.66 -26.67
C TYR A 54 6.77 -56.26 -26.19
N VAL A 55 7.42 -55.81 -25.12
CA VAL A 55 7.52 -54.40 -24.76
C VAL A 55 8.51 -53.77 -25.76
N SER A 56 8.00 -53.12 -26.80
CA SER A 56 8.84 -52.28 -27.66
C SER A 56 8.95 -50.89 -27.04
N ASN A 57 9.93 -50.74 -26.17
CA ASN A 57 10.38 -49.46 -25.67
C ASN A 57 11.63 -49.05 -26.47
N LYS A 58 11.47 -48.10 -27.39
CA LYS A 58 12.50 -47.17 -27.91
C LYS A 58 11.80 -46.26 -28.95
N GLN A 59 11.67 -44.95 -28.63
CA GLN A 59 12.58 -43.89 -29.09
C GLN A 59 12.60 -43.84 -30.62
N GLU A 60 12.20 -42.80 -31.34
CA GLU A 60 12.07 -41.37 -31.07
C GLU A 60 11.24 -40.82 -32.25
N THR A 61 10.31 -39.90 -32.01
CA THR A 61 10.22 -38.69 -32.84
C THR A 61 9.42 -37.64 -32.08
N CYS A 62 10.12 -36.54 -31.86
CA CYS A 62 9.71 -35.31 -31.24
C CYS A 62 8.46 -34.71 -31.93
N PHE A 63 7.37 -34.55 -31.20
CA PHE A 63 6.46 -33.43 -31.42
C PHE A 63 6.11 -32.84 -30.05
N THR A 64 6.70 -31.67 -29.81
CA THR A 64 6.63 -30.88 -28.60
C THR A 64 5.18 -30.54 -28.27
N ARG A 65 4.72 -31.17 -27.19
CA ARG A 65 3.59 -30.74 -26.35
C ARG A 65 3.90 -29.33 -25.84
N ILE A 66 3.29 -28.31 -26.43
CA ILE A 66 3.36 -26.94 -25.92
C ILE A 66 2.67 -26.94 -24.56
N SER A 67 3.47 -27.01 -23.50
CA SER A 67 3.00 -26.91 -22.13
C SER A 67 2.57 -25.47 -21.86
N ILE A 68 1.37 -25.31 -21.32
CA ILE A 68 0.80 -24.03 -20.82
C ILE A 68 1.70 -23.41 -19.72
N GLN A 69 2.69 -24.15 -19.23
CA GLN A 69 3.70 -23.71 -18.27
C GLN A 69 4.76 -22.74 -18.85
N GLN A 70 4.94 -22.67 -20.18
CA GLN A 70 5.89 -21.70 -20.79
C GLN A 70 5.27 -20.33 -21.10
N LEU A 71 3.94 -20.24 -21.20
CA LEU A 71 3.24 -18.96 -21.38
C LEU A 71 3.21 -18.10 -20.10
N TRP A 72 3.47 -18.70 -18.94
CA TRP A 72 3.65 -17.99 -17.67
C TRP A 72 5.05 -17.41 -17.46
N CYS A 73 6.03 -17.80 -18.28
CA CYS A 73 7.43 -17.37 -18.10
C CYS A 73 7.85 -16.19 -19.00
N SER A 74 6.96 -15.71 -19.88
CA SER A 74 7.26 -14.59 -20.80
C SER A 74 6.37 -13.36 -20.61
N LEU A 75 5.56 -13.30 -19.55
CA LEU A 75 5.12 -12.01 -19.03
C LEU A 75 6.31 -11.39 -18.30
N GLU A 76 7.16 -10.79 -19.13
CA GLU A 76 8.13 -9.76 -18.83
C GLU A 76 7.76 -9.06 -17.51
N LYS A 77 8.68 -9.12 -16.55
CA LYS A 77 8.64 -8.40 -15.27
C LYS A 77 8.54 -6.89 -15.51
N LYS A 78 7.41 -6.41 -16.01
CA LYS A 78 7.02 -5.03 -15.89
C LYS A 78 6.75 -4.85 -14.41
N LYS A 79 7.78 -4.38 -13.71
CA LYS A 79 7.62 -3.81 -12.38
C LYS A 79 6.59 -2.71 -12.53
N PHE A 80 5.35 -3.00 -12.20
CA PHE A 80 4.37 -1.98 -11.89
C PHE A 80 4.93 -1.25 -10.67
N HIS A 81 5.74 -0.23 -10.94
CA HIS A 81 6.14 0.73 -9.93
C HIS A 81 4.90 1.58 -9.68
N THR A 82 4.07 1.15 -8.73
CA THR A 82 3.34 2.13 -7.96
C THR A 82 4.43 3.03 -7.39
N SER A 83 4.31 4.30 -7.74
CA SER A 83 5.04 5.39 -7.14
C SER A 83 6.45 5.79 -7.68
N PRO A 84 6.66 6.87 -8.50
CA PRO A 84 7.97 7.46 -8.81
C PRO A 84 8.74 7.86 -7.56
N VAL A 85 9.57 6.96 -7.03
CA VAL A 85 10.50 7.17 -5.90
C VAL A 85 10.74 8.66 -5.75
N ARG A 86 10.19 9.27 -4.70
CA ARG A 86 10.39 10.70 -4.45
C ARG A 86 11.91 10.82 -4.38
N ASN A 87 12.50 11.35 -5.45
CA ASN A 87 13.94 11.44 -5.61
C ASN A 87 14.37 12.59 -4.70
N VAL A 88 14.30 12.34 -3.39
CA VAL A 88 15.34 12.83 -2.52
C VAL A 88 16.61 12.33 -3.20
N PRO A 89 17.46 13.20 -3.75
CA PRO A 89 18.60 12.77 -4.53
C PRO A 89 19.30 11.66 -3.76
N PRO A 90 19.74 10.56 -4.41
CA PRO A 90 20.41 9.47 -3.71
C PRO A 90 21.52 10.02 -2.80
N VAL A 91 22.17 11.09 -3.24
CA VAL A 91 23.09 11.94 -2.49
C VAL A 91 22.50 12.47 -1.18
N PHE A 92 21.32 13.09 -1.18
CA PHE A 92 20.71 13.65 0.03
C PHE A 92 20.31 12.55 1.05
N LEU A 93 19.80 11.40 0.61
CA LEU A 93 19.57 10.23 1.49
C LEU A 93 20.88 9.59 1.97
N LEU A 94 21.88 9.52 1.09
CA LEU A 94 23.25 9.14 1.41
C LEU A 94 23.89 10.10 2.39
N LEU A 95 23.46 11.38 2.42
CA LEU A 95 23.98 12.41 3.29
C LEU A 95 23.24 12.48 4.62
N ILE A 96 21.93 12.22 4.71
CA ILE A 96 21.19 12.31 5.99
C ILE A 96 21.82 11.44 7.09
N LYS A 97 22.12 10.17 6.80
CA LYS A 97 22.73 9.27 7.80
C LYS A 97 24.14 9.69 8.23
N PRO A 98 25.10 9.98 7.31
CA PRO A 98 26.42 10.46 7.71
C PRO A 98 26.36 11.88 8.26
N LEU A 99 25.48 12.77 7.82
CA LEU A 99 25.28 14.10 8.43
C LEU A 99 24.75 13.95 9.85
N GLY A 100 23.82 13.04 10.11
CA GLY A 100 23.38 12.71 11.48
C GLY A 100 24.52 12.18 12.34
N LYS A 101 25.38 11.30 11.78
CA LYS A 101 26.59 10.83 12.46
C LYS A 101 27.60 11.94 12.70
N ILE A 102 27.84 12.82 11.72
CA ILE A 102 28.74 13.97 11.81
C ILE A 102 28.20 14.95 12.84
N ALA A 103 26.90 15.26 12.83
CA ALA A 103 26.25 16.10 13.81
C ALA A 103 26.37 15.51 15.22
N ALA A 104 26.17 14.20 15.40
CA ALA A 104 26.39 13.52 16.67
C ALA A 104 27.86 13.57 17.12
N ILE A 105 28.82 13.40 16.20
CA ILE A 105 30.25 13.52 16.47
C ILE A 105 30.61 14.96 16.86
N VAL A 106 30.12 15.95 16.12
CA VAL A 106 30.32 17.38 16.39
C VAL A 106 29.72 17.72 17.75
N PHE A 107 28.46 17.40 17.98
CA PHE A 107 27.78 17.63 19.26
C PHE A 107 28.51 16.97 20.43
N GLY A 108 28.91 15.70 20.29
CA GLY A 108 29.71 14.99 21.28
C GLY A 108 31.08 15.63 21.53
N LYS A 109 31.75 16.11 20.48
CA LYS A 109 33.00 16.88 20.60
C LYS A 109 32.75 18.23 21.29
N THR A 110 31.68 18.94 20.96
CA THR A 110 31.34 20.24 21.58
C THR A 110 31.08 20.06 23.07
N ILE A 111 30.30 19.03 23.45
CA ILE A 111 30.08 18.68 24.86
C ILE A 111 31.40 18.31 25.54
N LYS A 112 32.25 17.50 24.90
CA LYS A 112 33.54 17.11 25.46
C LYS A 112 34.46 18.31 25.66
N VAL A 113 34.54 19.22 24.70
CA VAL A 113 35.34 20.44 24.79
C VAL A 113 34.79 21.38 25.86
N TRP A 114 33.48 21.57 25.92
CA TRP A 114 32.81 22.32 26.99
C TRP A 114 33.13 21.71 28.37
N TRP A 115 33.03 20.39 28.49
CA TRP A 115 33.34 19.65 29.71
C TRP A 115 34.79 19.85 30.16
N LEU A 116 35.74 19.82 29.21
CA LEU A 116 37.17 20.02 29.50
C LEU A 116 37.49 21.48 29.87
N LYS A 117 36.76 22.45 29.32
CA LYS A 117 36.90 23.89 29.64
C LYS A 117 36.36 24.26 31.02
N LEU A 118 35.55 23.42 31.65
CA LEU A 118 35.03 23.69 33.00
C LEU A 118 36.16 23.62 34.05
N PRO A 119 36.18 24.54 35.04
CA PRO A 119 37.06 24.44 36.19
C PRO A 119 36.93 23.08 36.91
N PRO A 120 38.01 22.55 37.51
CA PRO A 120 37.97 21.24 38.17
C PRO A 120 36.90 21.16 39.25
N GLU A 121 36.69 22.26 39.99
CA GLU A 121 35.66 22.38 41.04
C GLU A 121 34.22 22.28 40.50
N ARG A 122 33.95 22.86 39.32
CA ARG A 122 32.64 22.72 38.63
C ARG A 122 32.44 21.30 38.08
N ARG A 123 33.50 20.65 37.61
CA ARG A 123 33.43 19.25 37.14
C ARG A 123 33.13 18.29 38.28
N GLU A 124 33.72 18.52 39.45
CA GLU A 124 33.45 17.77 40.68
C GLU A 124 31.99 17.92 41.11
N THR A 125 31.46 19.14 41.17
CA THR A 125 30.05 19.41 41.54
C THR A 125 29.07 18.78 40.56
N ILE A 126 29.33 18.82 39.24
CA ILE A 126 28.48 18.11 38.28
C ILE A 126 28.61 16.59 38.43
N ARG A 127 29.81 16.04 38.63
CA ARG A 127 30.01 14.60 38.89
C ARG A 127 29.25 14.13 40.13
N LEU A 128 29.32 14.91 41.22
CA LEU A 128 28.59 14.64 42.45
C LEU A 128 27.09 14.78 42.26
N GLY A 129 26.64 15.79 41.51
CA GLY A 129 25.24 15.96 41.13
C GLY A 129 24.70 14.79 40.32
N VAL A 130 25.45 14.31 39.32
CA VAL A 130 25.11 13.12 38.54
C VAL A 130 25.12 11.87 39.40
N ARG A 131 26.10 11.70 40.30
CA ARG A 131 26.20 10.53 41.18
C ARG A 131 25.07 10.51 42.22
N LYS A 132 24.72 11.67 42.77
CA LYS A 132 23.57 11.86 43.67
C LYS A 132 22.25 11.57 42.95
N ASN A 133 22.13 12.01 41.69
CA ASN A 133 20.93 11.84 40.87
C ASN A 133 21.03 10.64 39.90
N ARG A 134 21.94 9.69 40.12
CA ARG A 134 22.22 8.58 39.18
C ARG A 134 20.97 7.78 38.81
N TRP A 135 20.07 7.62 39.78
CA TRP A 135 18.76 6.98 39.61
C TRP A 135 17.90 7.70 38.57
N LYS A 136 17.91 9.04 38.51
CA LYS A 136 17.16 9.81 37.49
C LYS A 136 17.66 9.48 36.08
N PHE A 137 18.97 9.35 35.90
CA PHE A 137 19.55 8.98 34.60
C PHE A 137 19.21 7.54 34.20
N TYR A 138 19.26 6.59 35.14
CA TYR A 138 18.84 5.21 34.88
C TYR A 138 17.36 5.12 34.52
N THR A 139 16.50 5.91 35.15
CA THR A 139 15.08 5.98 34.79
C THR A 139 14.88 6.56 33.39
N ILE A 140 15.53 7.69 33.08
CA ILE A 140 15.35 8.39 31.78
C ILE A 140 15.91 7.60 30.61
N PHE A 141 17.11 7.04 30.73
CA PHE A 141 17.80 6.38 29.61
C PHE A 141 17.66 4.86 29.61
N GLY A 142 17.19 4.26 30.70
CA GLY A 142 16.98 2.82 30.83
C GLY A 142 15.49 2.47 30.87
N LEU A 143 14.84 2.81 31.97
CA LEU A 143 13.48 2.33 32.25
C LEU A 143 12.44 2.83 31.24
N ILE A 144 12.47 4.13 30.91
CA ILE A 144 11.50 4.74 30.00
C ILE A 144 11.58 4.15 28.58
N PRO A 145 12.75 4.13 27.89
CA PRO A 145 12.87 3.50 26.57
C PRO A 145 12.55 2.01 26.58
N SER A 146 12.92 1.30 27.66
CA SER A 146 12.59 -0.12 27.82
C SER A 146 11.08 -0.33 27.95
N GLY A 147 10.37 0.57 28.64
CA GLY A 147 8.92 0.59 28.72
C GLY A 147 8.26 0.79 27.35
N PHE A 148 8.73 1.76 26.56
CA PHE A 148 8.23 1.96 25.18
C PHE A 148 8.52 0.77 24.27
N LEU A 149 9.70 0.17 24.38
CA LEU A 149 10.05 -1.03 23.61
C LEU A 149 9.17 -2.21 24.01
N LEU A 150 8.96 -2.43 25.31
CA LEU A 150 8.07 -3.47 25.81
C LEU A 150 6.63 -3.23 25.33
N TYR A 151 6.16 -1.99 25.41
CA TYR A 151 4.84 -1.60 24.92
C TYR A 151 4.71 -1.86 23.41
N TYR A 152 5.72 -1.49 22.62
CA TYR A 152 5.76 -1.75 21.18
C TYR A 152 5.63 -3.23 20.87
N VAL A 153 6.46 -4.05 21.52
CA VAL A 153 6.47 -5.50 21.30
C VAL A 153 5.18 -6.16 21.79
N ALA A 154 4.59 -5.68 22.88
CA ALA A 154 3.34 -6.22 23.43
C ALA A 154 2.12 -5.98 22.52
N HIS A 155 2.16 -4.98 21.64
CA HIS A 155 1.08 -4.65 20.71
C HIS A 155 1.44 -4.99 19.25
N LEU A 156 2.41 -5.91 19.05
CA LEU A 156 2.64 -6.52 17.75
C LEU A 156 1.62 -7.65 17.53
N GLU A 157 0.80 -7.49 16.51
CA GLU A 157 -0.23 -8.44 16.11
C GLU A 157 0.07 -8.97 14.71
N GLU A 158 -0.41 -10.18 14.40
CA GLU A 158 -0.29 -10.76 13.07
C GLU A 158 -1.57 -10.53 12.26
N ASN A 159 -1.44 -10.06 11.02
CA ASN A 159 -2.59 -9.87 10.14
C ASN A 159 -3.15 -11.25 9.70
N PRO A 160 -4.43 -11.56 9.97
CA PRO A 160 -5.01 -12.87 9.65
C PRO A 160 -5.09 -13.17 8.15
N ILE A 161 -5.01 -12.16 7.29
CA ILE A 161 -5.08 -12.32 5.82
C ILE A 161 -3.69 -12.54 5.24
N THR A 162 -2.71 -11.74 5.66
CA THR A 162 -1.38 -11.69 5.02
C THR A 162 -0.27 -12.35 5.83
N GLY A 163 -0.51 -12.67 7.11
CA GLY A 163 0.49 -13.23 8.03
C GLY A 163 1.58 -12.24 8.45
N ARG A 164 1.45 -10.95 8.08
CA ARG A 164 2.45 -9.93 8.42
C ARG A 164 2.26 -9.44 9.85
N ARG A 165 3.36 -9.34 10.60
CA ARG A 165 3.37 -8.65 11.90
C ARG A 165 3.26 -7.15 11.71
N ARG A 166 2.37 -6.54 12.48
CA ARG A 166 2.07 -5.10 12.47
C ARG A 166 1.84 -4.61 13.89
N PHE A 167 2.09 -3.33 14.09
CA PHE A 167 1.87 -2.66 15.36
C PHE A 167 0.51 -1.95 15.32
N ILE A 168 -0.39 -2.33 16.23
CA ILE A 168 -1.75 -1.77 16.33
C ILE A 168 -2.02 -1.40 17.78
N ILE A 169 -2.34 -0.13 18.03
CA ILE A 169 -2.72 0.37 19.36
C ILE A 169 -4.10 1.02 19.38
N VAL A 170 -4.63 1.34 18.20
CA VAL A 170 -5.94 1.96 18.04
C VAL A 170 -6.99 0.87 18.04
N SER A 171 -8.00 1.00 18.91
CA SER A 171 -9.12 0.06 18.92
C SER A 171 -10.00 0.23 17.68
N GLU A 172 -10.76 -0.81 17.33
CA GLU A 172 -11.71 -0.74 16.22
C GLU A 172 -12.75 0.37 16.43
N GLU A 173 -13.24 0.55 17.66
CA GLU A 173 -14.17 1.62 18.02
C GLU A 173 -13.57 3.02 17.81
N GLN A 174 -12.34 3.24 18.29
CA GLN A 174 -11.64 4.51 18.07
C GLN A 174 -11.45 4.78 16.58
N MET A 175 -11.06 3.75 15.82
CA MET A 175 -10.89 3.88 14.38
C MET A 175 -12.21 4.22 13.67
N MET A 176 -13.32 3.59 14.09
CA MET A 176 -14.63 3.89 13.53
C MET A 176 -15.09 5.31 13.86
N ASN A 177 -14.82 5.81 15.06
CA ASN A 177 -15.12 7.20 15.44
C ASN A 177 -14.33 8.20 14.58
N PHE A 178 -13.02 7.97 14.38
CA PHE A 178 -12.22 8.80 13.48
C PHE A 178 -12.71 8.73 12.04
N ALA A 179 -13.09 7.55 11.57
CA ALA A 179 -13.60 7.36 10.21
C ALA A 179 -14.98 8.03 10.00
N GLN A 180 -15.80 8.11 11.05
CA GLN A 180 -17.09 8.80 11.02
C GLN A 180 -16.91 10.32 10.96
N LEU A 181 -16.01 10.88 11.77
CA LEU A 181 -15.67 12.31 11.72
C LEU A 181 -15.14 12.70 10.34
N GLU A 182 -14.27 11.88 9.76
CA GLU A 182 -13.76 12.11 8.42
C GLU A 182 -14.85 12.01 7.36
N LEU A 183 -15.75 11.03 7.49
CA LEU A 183 -16.88 10.89 6.57
C LEU A 183 -17.73 12.16 6.56
N GLU A 184 -18.04 12.72 7.74
CA GLU A 184 -18.80 13.96 7.88
C GLU A 184 -18.06 15.14 7.24
N ALA A 185 -16.75 15.29 7.53
CA ALA A 185 -15.92 16.33 6.93
C ALA A 185 -15.84 16.23 5.40
N GLN A 186 -15.74 15.01 4.85
CA GLN A 186 -15.69 14.79 3.40
C GLN A 186 -17.05 15.05 2.74
N ILE A 187 -18.15 14.70 3.41
CA ILE A 187 -19.50 15.01 2.95
C ILE A 187 -19.72 16.53 2.90
N GLU A 188 -19.32 17.25 3.95
CA GLU A 188 -19.42 18.70 4.03
C GLU A 188 -18.55 19.38 2.97
N ALA A 189 -17.28 18.97 2.85
CA ALA A 189 -16.33 19.57 1.91
C ALA A 189 -16.75 19.44 0.44
N HIS A 190 -17.48 18.38 0.08
CA HIS A 190 -17.92 18.11 -1.29
C HIS A 190 -19.44 18.23 -1.47
N GLN A 191 -20.12 18.81 -0.48
CA GLN A 191 -21.57 18.96 -0.51
C GLN A 191 -22.00 19.74 -1.76
N GLY A 192 -23.00 19.23 -2.48
CA GLY A 192 -23.50 19.83 -3.72
C GLY A 192 -22.77 19.38 -4.99
N ASN A 193 -21.60 18.77 -4.89
CA ASN A 193 -20.85 18.22 -6.03
C ASN A 193 -21.08 16.70 -6.21
N PHE A 194 -22.02 16.09 -5.50
CA PHE A 194 -22.31 14.66 -5.67
C PHE A 194 -23.15 14.40 -6.92
N LEU A 195 -22.73 13.44 -7.73
CA LEU A 195 -23.53 12.99 -8.85
C LEU A 195 -24.73 12.18 -8.38
N PRO A 196 -25.93 12.40 -8.97
CA PRO A 196 -27.12 11.66 -8.58
C PRO A 196 -27.02 10.18 -9.00
N PRO A 197 -27.74 9.26 -8.33
CA PRO A 197 -27.74 7.84 -8.67
C PRO A 197 -28.16 7.51 -10.11
N SER A 198 -28.91 8.41 -10.76
CA SER A 198 -29.33 8.28 -12.16
C SER A 198 -28.19 8.47 -13.16
N HIS A 199 -27.11 9.15 -12.76
CA HIS A 199 -26.01 9.55 -13.63
C HIS A 199 -25.22 8.32 -14.16
N PRO A 200 -24.84 8.27 -15.44
CA PRO A 200 -24.10 7.14 -16.02
C PRO A 200 -22.79 6.82 -15.29
N ALA A 201 -22.03 7.84 -14.87
CA ALA A 201 -20.80 7.66 -14.10
C ALA A 201 -21.05 6.95 -12.76
N PHE A 202 -22.09 7.38 -12.02
CA PHE A 202 -22.48 6.75 -10.75
C PHE A 202 -22.86 5.29 -10.95
N LYS A 203 -23.69 5.00 -11.97
CA LYS A 203 -24.09 3.64 -12.33
C LYS A 203 -22.88 2.76 -12.69
N ARG A 204 -21.94 3.29 -13.48
CA ARG A 204 -20.70 2.58 -13.87
C ARG A 204 -19.89 2.17 -12.65
N VAL A 205 -19.57 3.12 -11.75
CA VAL A 205 -18.79 2.86 -10.54
C VAL A 205 -19.52 1.87 -9.62
N THR A 206 -20.83 2.07 -9.43
CA THR A 206 -21.67 1.19 -8.61
C THR A 206 -21.71 -0.23 -9.17
N ASN A 207 -21.85 -0.40 -10.49
CA ASN A 207 -21.87 -1.71 -11.12
C ASN A 207 -20.54 -2.46 -10.96
N VAL A 208 -19.41 -1.76 -11.15
CA VAL A 208 -18.07 -2.35 -10.94
C VAL A 208 -17.85 -2.72 -9.47
N CYS A 209 -18.20 -1.82 -8.55
CA CYS A 209 -18.12 -2.08 -7.11
C CYS A 209 -18.98 -3.30 -6.72
N ASN A 210 -20.23 -3.37 -7.18
CA ASN A 210 -21.11 -4.50 -6.91
C ASN A 210 -20.57 -5.83 -7.47
N ARG A 211 -19.92 -5.81 -8.64
CA ARG A 211 -19.24 -6.99 -9.19
C ARG A 211 -18.11 -7.46 -8.25
N LEU A 212 -17.23 -6.54 -7.84
CA LEU A 212 -16.14 -6.85 -6.90
C LEU A 212 -16.66 -7.41 -5.58
N LEU A 213 -17.66 -6.76 -4.97
CA LEU A 213 -18.26 -7.20 -3.72
C LEU A 213 -18.92 -8.57 -3.83
N LYS A 214 -19.62 -8.82 -4.95
CA LYS A 214 -20.29 -10.10 -5.19
C LYS A 214 -19.29 -11.24 -5.39
N SER A 215 -18.22 -11.02 -6.15
CA SER A 215 -17.16 -12.01 -6.39
C SER A 215 -16.39 -12.37 -5.11
N ASN A 216 -16.24 -11.42 -4.18
CA ASN A 216 -15.47 -11.58 -2.95
C ASN A 216 -16.34 -11.72 -1.69
N ARG A 217 -17.61 -12.12 -1.87
CA ARG A 217 -18.59 -12.26 -0.77
C ARG A 217 -18.23 -13.32 0.26
N ASP A 218 -17.29 -14.21 -0.03
CA ASP A 218 -16.77 -15.24 0.88
C ASP A 218 -15.94 -14.65 2.03
N MET A 219 -15.46 -13.41 1.88
CA MET A 219 -14.62 -12.74 2.86
C MET A 219 -15.43 -12.09 3.98
N LYS A 220 -15.12 -12.45 5.23
CA LYS A 220 -15.78 -11.87 6.43
C LYS A 220 -15.66 -10.34 6.48
N GLN A 221 -14.51 -9.80 6.09
CA GLN A 221 -14.20 -8.37 6.12
C GLN A 221 -15.03 -7.55 5.12
N ILE A 222 -15.52 -8.20 4.05
CA ILE A 222 -16.43 -7.59 3.08
C ILE A 222 -17.86 -7.65 3.59
N GLN A 223 -18.27 -8.78 4.18
CA GLN A 223 -19.62 -8.96 4.75
C GLN A 223 -19.86 -8.09 5.99
N SER A 224 -18.84 -7.84 6.80
CA SER A 224 -18.95 -7.08 8.04
C SER A 224 -19.14 -5.57 7.83
N ARG A 225 -19.07 -5.08 6.59
CA ARG A 225 -19.12 -3.66 6.26
C ARG A 225 -20.21 -3.36 5.25
N LYS A 226 -20.83 -2.17 5.39
CA LYS A 226 -21.75 -1.62 4.41
C LYS A 226 -20.96 -0.77 3.44
N TRP A 227 -20.91 -1.21 2.18
CA TRP A 227 -20.19 -0.50 1.13
C TRP A 227 -21.13 0.48 0.44
N LEU A 228 -20.77 1.77 0.48
CA LEU A 228 -21.56 2.85 -0.10
C LEU A 228 -20.70 3.61 -1.10
N VAL A 229 -21.23 3.86 -2.29
CA VAL A 229 -20.51 4.54 -3.36
C VAL A 229 -21.02 5.98 -3.47
N THR A 230 -20.09 6.91 -3.46
CA THR A 230 -20.33 8.34 -3.75
C THR A 230 -19.40 8.77 -4.87
N VAL A 231 -19.96 9.40 -5.90
CA VAL A 231 -19.17 9.97 -7.00
C VAL A 231 -19.21 11.48 -6.90
N VAL A 232 -18.04 12.10 -6.81
CA VAL A 232 -17.84 13.55 -6.70
C VAL A 232 -17.52 14.11 -8.08
N ASP A 233 -18.30 15.10 -8.51
CA ASP A 233 -18.10 15.80 -9.77
C ASP A 233 -16.99 16.85 -9.64
N GLU A 234 -15.76 16.38 -9.79
CA GLU A 234 -14.58 17.23 -9.79
C GLU A 234 -13.57 16.70 -10.82
N PRO A 235 -13.63 17.19 -12.07
CA PRO A 235 -12.80 16.68 -13.16
C PRO A 235 -11.31 17.03 -13.01
N SER A 236 -10.98 18.05 -12.20
CA SER A 236 -9.61 18.45 -11.87
C SER A 236 -8.91 17.44 -10.94
N VAL A 237 -9.67 16.74 -10.09
CA VAL A 237 -9.12 15.87 -9.04
C VAL A 237 -9.06 14.43 -9.51
N LYS A 238 -7.83 13.88 -9.55
CA LYS A 238 -7.56 12.49 -9.96
C LYS A 238 -7.38 11.60 -8.74
N ASN A 239 -8.44 11.51 -7.93
CA ASN A 239 -8.46 10.77 -6.68
C ASN A 239 -9.70 9.83 -6.56
N ALA A 240 -9.66 8.90 -5.62
CA ALA A 240 -10.68 7.95 -5.22
C ALA A 240 -10.17 7.19 -3.99
N PHE A 241 -10.84 7.30 -2.85
CA PHE A 241 -10.38 6.66 -1.62
C PHE A 241 -11.54 5.96 -0.94
N VAL A 242 -11.21 5.07 -0.02
CA VAL A 242 -12.22 4.35 0.76
C VAL A 242 -11.96 4.56 2.24
N LEU A 243 -12.99 4.99 2.96
CA LEU A 243 -12.91 5.16 4.40
C LEU A 243 -13.11 3.82 5.13
N PRO A 244 -12.58 3.66 6.34
CA PRO A 244 -12.81 2.46 7.16
C PRO A 244 -14.30 2.11 7.38
N THR A 245 -15.19 3.10 7.29
CA THR A 245 -16.65 2.93 7.34
C THR A 245 -17.23 2.14 6.16
N GLY A 246 -16.47 1.93 5.08
CA GLY A 246 -16.93 1.32 3.83
C GLY A 246 -17.45 2.32 2.79
N HIS A 247 -17.35 3.61 3.05
CA HIS A 247 -17.70 4.65 2.07
C HIS A 247 -16.59 4.83 1.05
N ILE A 248 -16.95 4.65 -0.22
CA ILE A 248 -16.09 4.76 -1.39
C ILE A 248 -16.36 6.11 -2.05
N PHE A 249 -15.35 6.96 -2.09
CA PHE A 249 -15.37 8.21 -2.84
C PHE A 249 -14.64 8.03 -4.16
N MET A 250 -15.28 8.41 -5.26
CA MET A 250 -14.69 8.38 -6.61
C MET A 250 -14.84 9.76 -7.25
N PHE A 251 -13.74 10.37 -7.69
CA PHE A 251 -13.77 11.67 -8.35
C PHE A 251 -13.85 11.49 -9.87
N THR A 252 -14.67 12.32 -10.53
CA THR A 252 -14.84 12.25 -12.00
C THR A 252 -13.53 12.43 -12.75
N GLY A 253 -12.57 13.20 -12.21
CA GLY A 253 -11.23 13.34 -12.78
C GLY A 253 -10.47 12.01 -12.87
N LEU A 254 -10.49 11.17 -11.83
CA LEU A 254 -9.87 9.83 -11.90
C LEU A 254 -10.67 8.89 -12.79
N LEU A 255 -12.00 8.94 -12.69
CA LEU A 255 -12.87 8.07 -13.49
C LEU A 255 -12.68 8.30 -15.00
N SER A 256 -12.41 9.54 -15.42
CA SER A 256 -12.16 9.88 -16.82
C SER A 256 -10.86 9.26 -17.38
N GLU A 257 -9.90 8.93 -16.52
CA GLU A 257 -8.65 8.27 -16.89
C GLU A 257 -8.83 6.74 -17.04
N CYS A 258 -9.93 6.19 -16.52
CA CYS A 258 -10.24 4.76 -16.59
C CYS A 258 -10.94 4.42 -17.90
N MET A 259 -10.17 3.94 -18.88
CA MET A 259 -10.67 3.63 -20.23
C MET A 259 -11.68 2.48 -20.25
N ASN A 260 -11.60 1.56 -19.29
CA ASN A 260 -12.49 0.41 -19.18
C ASN A 260 -12.81 0.07 -17.72
N ASP A 261 -13.78 -0.82 -17.54
CA ASP A 261 -14.27 -1.21 -16.21
C ASP A 261 -13.25 -2.06 -15.45
N ASP A 262 -12.34 -2.74 -16.14
CA ASP A 262 -11.29 -3.55 -15.53
C ASP A 262 -10.21 -2.67 -14.87
N GLN A 263 -9.86 -1.53 -15.49
CA GLN A 263 -8.97 -0.54 -14.86
C GLN A 263 -9.61 0.08 -13.63
N LEU A 264 -10.91 0.40 -13.72
CA LEU A 264 -11.68 0.91 -12.60
C LEU A 264 -11.75 -0.12 -11.46
N SER A 265 -11.94 -1.40 -11.79
CA SER A 265 -12.01 -2.47 -10.77
C SER A 265 -10.67 -2.66 -10.07
N ILE A 266 -9.54 -2.56 -10.77
CA ILE A 266 -8.20 -2.63 -10.15
C ILE A 266 -7.99 -1.49 -9.16
N ILE A 267 -8.37 -0.26 -9.53
CA ILE A 267 -8.27 0.91 -8.64
C ILE A 267 -9.14 0.71 -7.41
N LEU A 268 -10.43 0.39 -7.59
CA LEU A 268 -11.34 0.17 -6.48
C LEU A 268 -10.88 -0.98 -5.58
N ALA A 269 -10.39 -2.07 -6.15
CA ALA A 269 -9.87 -3.21 -5.39
C ALA A 269 -8.62 -2.84 -4.57
N HIS A 270 -7.71 -2.02 -5.11
CA HIS A 270 -6.56 -1.48 -4.36
C HIS A 270 -7.03 -0.65 -3.16
N GLU A 271 -7.95 0.30 -3.37
CA GLU A 271 -8.44 1.16 -2.28
C GLU A 271 -9.25 0.37 -1.23
N MET A 272 -10.07 -0.59 -1.66
CA MET A 272 -10.75 -1.53 -0.75
C MET A 272 -9.76 -2.39 0.04
N SER A 273 -8.62 -2.74 -0.56
CA SER A 273 -7.58 -3.54 0.11
C SER A 273 -6.99 -2.80 1.32
N HIS A 274 -6.79 -1.48 1.22
CA HIS A 274 -6.35 -0.67 2.37
C HIS A 274 -7.30 -0.78 3.56
N VAL A 275 -8.61 -0.80 3.30
CA VAL A 275 -9.63 -0.94 4.33
C VAL A 275 -9.73 -2.37 4.85
N ILE A 276 -9.74 -3.37 3.97
CA ILE A 276 -9.84 -4.78 4.36
C ILE A 276 -8.63 -5.20 5.21
N LEU A 277 -7.44 -4.69 4.88
CA LEU A 277 -6.20 -4.95 5.60
C LEU A 277 -5.98 -3.99 6.77
N ASN A 278 -6.89 -3.07 7.08
CA ASN A 278 -6.77 -2.09 8.17
C ASN A 278 -5.47 -1.26 8.13
N HIS A 279 -5.01 -0.86 6.92
CA HIS A 279 -3.78 -0.07 6.77
C HIS A 279 -3.85 1.30 7.48
N SER A 280 -5.04 1.92 7.56
CA SER A 280 -5.24 3.18 8.29
C SER A 280 -4.98 3.03 9.79
N ALA A 281 -5.45 1.95 10.41
CA ALA A 281 -5.22 1.69 11.84
C ALA A 281 -3.73 1.48 12.13
N GLU A 282 -3.01 0.79 11.24
CA GLU A 282 -1.56 0.61 11.36
C GLU A 282 -0.79 1.92 11.18
N GLN A 283 -1.20 2.76 10.24
CA GLN A 283 -0.58 4.06 10.04
C GLN A 283 -0.76 4.96 11.27
N ILE A 284 -1.98 5.05 11.80
CA ILE A 284 -2.26 5.84 13.01
C ILE A 284 -1.49 5.31 14.20
N SER A 285 -1.45 3.99 14.37
CA SER A 285 -0.72 3.36 15.46
C SER A 285 0.76 3.71 15.42
N ASN A 286 1.40 3.60 14.24
CA ASN A 286 2.81 3.96 14.08
C ASN A 286 3.08 5.45 14.32
N LEU A 287 2.21 6.33 13.82
CA LEU A 287 2.35 7.78 14.02
C LEU A 287 2.16 8.17 15.48
N GLY A 288 1.08 7.69 16.11
CA GLY A 288 0.82 7.92 17.53
C GLY A 288 1.94 7.41 18.44
N PHE A 289 2.57 6.28 18.08
CA PHE A 289 3.73 5.78 18.82
C PHE A 289 4.98 6.67 18.68
N LEU A 290 5.24 7.20 17.48
CA LEU A 290 6.31 8.17 17.27
C LEU A 290 6.04 9.45 18.08
N ASP A 291 4.80 9.93 18.09
CA ASP A 291 4.41 11.11 18.86
C ASP A 291 4.60 10.88 20.36
N MET A 292 4.18 9.71 20.89
CA MET A 292 4.40 9.35 22.30
C MET A 292 5.90 9.38 22.68
N ILE A 293 6.78 8.92 21.79
CA ILE A 293 8.24 8.98 22.02
C ILE A 293 8.74 10.44 22.01
N LEU A 294 8.21 11.27 21.12
CA LEU A 294 8.61 12.67 20.96
C LEU A 294 8.07 13.59 22.07
N VAL A 295 7.01 13.21 22.78
CA VAL A 295 6.49 13.99 23.93
C VAL A 295 7.56 14.18 25.01
N ILE A 296 8.42 13.19 25.27
CA ILE A 296 9.44 13.27 26.32
C ILE A 296 10.42 14.44 26.14
N PRO A 297 11.09 14.60 24.98
CA PRO A 297 11.94 15.77 24.77
C PRO A 297 11.15 17.08 24.78
N PHE A 298 9.88 17.10 24.35
CA PHE A 298 9.04 18.29 24.45
C PHE A 298 8.67 18.67 25.89
N LEU A 299 8.43 17.71 26.78
CA LEU A 299 8.21 17.97 28.21
C LEU A 299 9.47 18.55 28.89
N LEU A 300 10.67 18.17 28.45
CA LEU A 300 11.91 18.78 28.94
C LEU A 300 12.06 20.24 28.50
N ILE A 301 11.57 20.59 27.30
CA ILE A 301 11.49 21.97 26.83
C ILE A 301 10.41 22.74 27.61
N TRP A 302 9.32 22.08 28.01
CA TRP A 302 8.22 22.67 28.77
C TRP A 302 8.63 23.14 30.18
N VAL A 303 9.59 22.47 30.82
CA VAL A 303 10.22 22.96 32.08
C VAL A 303 10.88 24.33 31.89
N VAL A 304 11.26 24.67 30.65
CA VAL A 304 11.92 25.93 30.30
C VAL A 304 10.93 26.98 29.79
N LEU A 305 9.76 26.60 29.26
CA LEU A 305 8.79 27.50 28.60
C LEU A 305 7.32 27.12 28.94
N PRO A 306 6.65 27.87 29.84
CA PRO A 306 5.35 27.48 30.42
C PRO A 306 4.10 27.64 29.50
N ASP A 307 4.11 28.54 28.50
CA ASP A 307 2.90 28.85 27.69
C ASP A 307 2.67 27.90 26.49
N ALA A 308 3.54 26.91 26.27
CA ALA A 308 3.44 26.00 25.12
C ALA A 308 2.29 24.96 25.23
N ALA A 309 1.71 24.77 26.42
CA ALA A 309 0.81 23.65 26.72
C ALA A 309 -0.51 23.67 25.92
N ALA A 310 -1.14 24.84 25.73
CA ALA A 310 -2.38 24.95 24.94
C ALA A 310 -2.13 24.79 23.44
N ALA A 311 -0.97 25.27 22.95
CA ALA A 311 -0.57 25.12 21.55
C ALA A 311 -0.31 23.66 21.19
N ILE A 312 0.24 22.86 22.11
CA ILE A 312 0.54 21.44 21.88
C ILE A 312 -0.75 20.63 21.72
N THR A 313 -1.75 20.82 22.58
CA THR A 313 -3.01 20.04 22.51
C THR A 313 -3.78 20.31 21.22
N HIS A 314 -3.85 21.58 20.77
CA HIS A 314 -4.46 21.93 19.49
C HIS A 314 -3.63 21.49 18.29
N TRP A 315 -2.29 21.58 18.37
CA TRP A 315 -1.40 21.10 17.33
C TRP A 315 -1.50 19.59 17.15
N VAL A 316 -1.54 18.79 18.24
CA VAL A 316 -1.66 17.33 18.16
C VAL A 316 -2.95 16.92 17.47
N SER A 317 -4.08 17.55 17.80
CA SER A 317 -5.37 17.23 17.18
C SER A 317 -5.42 17.58 15.67
N ASP A 318 -4.93 18.75 15.27
CA ASP A 318 -4.89 19.20 13.86
C ASP A 318 -3.80 18.45 13.07
N TYR A 319 -2.70 18.06 13.71
CA TYR A 319 -1.65 17.26 13.13
C TYR A 319 -2.12 15.82 12.87
N LEU A 320 -2.82 15.18 13.83
CA LEU A 320 -3.32 13.82 13.68
C LEU A 320 -4.37 13.73 12.56
N SER A 321 -5.28 14.70 12.45
CA SER A 321 -6.29 14.73 11.38
C SER A 321 -5.65 14.93 10.01
N ARG A 322 -4.70 15.88 9.88
CA ARG A 322 -3.99 16.12 8.62
C ARG A 322 -3.09 14.97 8.20
N LEU A 323 -2.42 14.30 9.15
CA LEU A 323 -1.58 13.15 8.86
C LEU A 323 -2.40 11.90 8.49
N MET A 324 -3.58 11.72 9.08
CA MET A 324 -4.40 10.53 8.88
C MET A 324 -4.82 10.34 7.42
N PHE A 325 -5.31 11.41 6.78
CA PHE A 325 -6.02 11.28 5.50
C PHE A 325 -5.23 11.82 4.30
N HIS A 326 -4.14 12.55 4.52
CA HIS A 326 -3.31 13.08 3.44
C HIS A 326 -1.92 12.44 3.30
N LEU A 327 -1.44 11.69 4.30
CA LEU A 327 -0.15 11.03 4.14
C LEU A 327 -0.27 9.76 3.30
N PRO A 328 0.64 9.57 2.32
CA PRO A 328 0.72 8.32 1.60
C PRO A 328 1.11 7.19 2.56
N PHE A 329 0.52 6.01 2.37
CA PHE A 329 0.91 4.83 3.13
C PHE A 329 2.37 4.48 2.90
N SER A 330 2.94 3.72 3.83
CA SER A 330 4.30 3.21 3.67
C SER A 330 4.37 2.30 2.43
N ARG A 331 5.54 2.21 1.79
CA ARG A 331 5.71 1.35 0.60
C ARG A 331 5.36 -0.11 0.83
N ALA A 332 5.54 -0.59 2.06
CA ALA A 332 5.18 -1.95 2.43
C ALA A 332 3.65 -2.15 2.36
N LEU A 333 2.87 -1.20 2.91
CA LEU A 333 1.41 -1.21 2.87
C LEU A 333 0.87 -1.05 1.45
N GLU A 334 1.46 -0.17 0.64
CA GLU A 334 1.09 -0.02 -0.77
C GLU A 334 1.34 -1.31 -1.57
N THR A 335 2.49 -1.96 -1.35
CA THR A 335 2.80 -3.24 -2.03
C THR A 335 1.83 -4.34 -1.59
N GLU A 336 1.48 -4.38 -0.29
CA GLU A 336 0.50 -5.30 0.26
C GLU A 336 -0.89 -5.07 -0.36
N ALA A 337 -1.33 -3.81 -0.45
CA ALA A 337 -2.58 -3.42 -1.08
C ALA A 337 -2.60 -3.71 -2.59
N ASP A 338 -1.49 -3.51 -3.30
CA ASP A 338 -1.37 -3.88 -4.72
C ASP A 338 -1.53 -5.39 -4.92
N THR A 339 -0.82 -6.20 -4.13
CA THR A 339 -0.89 -7.66 -4.25
C THR A 339 -2.28 -8.20 -3.92
N PHE A 340 -2.89 -7.71 -2.84
CA PHE A 340 -4.20 -8.15 -2.40
C PHE A 340 -5.31 -7.60 -3.31
N GLY A 341 -5.19 -6.36 -3.78
CA GLY A 341 -6.14 -5.73 -4.70
C GLY A 341 -6.18 -6.43 -6.06
N LEU A 342 -5.04 -6.89 -6.58
CA LEU A 342 -5.02 -7.71 -7.80
C LEU A 342 -5.72 -9.06 -7.59
N GLN A 343 -5.61 -9.67 -6.40
CA GLN A 343 -6.33 -10.91 -6.09
C GLN A 343 -7.85 -10.67 -6.01
N LEU A 344 -8.28 -9.57 -5.38
CA LEU A 344 -9.69 -9.19 -5.31
C LEU A 344 -10.28 -8.92 -6.70
N ALA A 345 -9.52 -8.24 -7.58
CA ALA A 345 -9.96 -7.92 -8.93
C ALA A 345 -9.94 -9.12 -9.89
N ALA A 346 -9.12 -10.14 -9.61
CA ALA A 346 -9.03 -11.35 -10.42
C ALA A 346 -10.14 -12.37 -10.15
N ARG A 347 -10.77 -12.31 -8.97
CA ARG A 347 -11.93 -13.12 -8.58
C ARG A 347 -13.21 -12.55 -9.20
#